data_AF-A0A147KC86-F1
#
_entry.id   AF-A0A147KC86-F1
#
_cell.length_a   1.000
_cell.length_b   1.000
_cell.length_c   1.000
_cell.angle_alpha   90.00
_cell.angle_beta   90.00
_cell.angle_gamma   90.00
#
_symmetry.space_group_name_H-M   'P 1'
#
loop_
_entity.id
_entity.type
_entity.pdbx_description
1 polymer ?
#
loop_
_entity_poly.entity_id
_entity_poly.type
_entity_poly.pdbx_seq_one_letter_code
_entity_poly.pdbx_strand_id
1 'polypeptide(L)' 'MVEPDFVKIDRDLVKDIEVDSYRQHMMRALIEYWKQQNVHIIAEGIETESEWSFFKYIRCSLFSRILFS' A
#
# COMPACT_ATOMS: atom_id res chain seq x y z
N MET A 1 13.96 -13.30 -15.85
CA MET A 1 13.47 -12.17 -15.03
C MET A 1 12.79 -12.76 -13.81
N VAL A 2 12.92 -12.14 -12.63
CA VAL A 2 12.28 -12.63 -11.40
C VAL A 2 10.99 -11.86 -11.21
N GLU A 3 9.87 -12.56 -11.20
CA GLU A 3 8.57 -12.02 -10.80
C GLU A 3 8.43 -12.24 -9.29
N PRO A 4 8.24 -11.19 -8.49
CA PRO A 4 8.16 -11.35 -7.05
C PRO A 4 6.78 -11.91 -6.65
N ASP A 5 6.74 -12.84 -5.72
CA ASP A 5 5.47 -13.29 -5.13
C ASP A 5 4.80 -12.17 -4.31
N PHE A 6 5.61 -11.24 -3.78
CA PHE A 6 5.11 -10.11 -3.02
C PHE A 6 5.96 -8.83 -3.19
N VAL A 7 5.31 -7.69 -3.04
CA VAL A 7 5.93 -6.35 -2.98
C VAL A 7 5.57 -5.70 -1.65
N LYS A 8 6.57 -5.08 -1.03
CA LYS A 8 6.41 -4.29 0.19
C LYS A 8 6.37 -2.80 -0.16
N ILE A 9 5.40 -2.09 0.40
CA ILE A 9 5.33 -0.63 0.37
C ILE A 9 5.85 -0.15 1.71
N ASP A 10 7.01 0.50 1.66
CA ASP A 10 7.68 1.05 2.83
C ASP A 10 6.85 2.17 3.47
N ARG A 11 7.02 2.34 4.78
CA ARG A 11 6.37 3.36 5.59
C ARG A 11 6.48 4.77 5.00
N ASP A 12 7.61 5.13 4.40
CA ASP A 12 7.78 6.49 3.83
C ASP A 12 6.81 6.77 2.66
N LEU A 13 6.35 5.72 1.97
CA LEU A 13 5.33 5.81 0.92
C LEU A 13 3.90 5.72 1.47
N VAL A 14 3.72 5.18 2.68
CA VAL A 14 2.43 5.10 3.38
C VAL A 14 2.12 6.39 4.13
N LYS A 15 3.12 6.97 4.78
CA LYS A 15 2.97 8.09 5.69
C LYS A 15 2.36 9.31 5.01
N ASP A 16 1.31 9.86 5.61
CA ASP A 16 0.62 11.07 5.14
C ASP A 16 0.13 10.95 3.68
N ILE A 17 -0.16 9.73 3.20
CA ILE A 17 -0.56 9.48 1.80
C ILE A 17 -1.85 10.20 1.44
N GLU A 18 -2.73 10.45 2.40
CA GLU A 18 -4.02 11.11 2.22
C GLU A 18 -3.90 12.58 1.80
N VAL A 19 -2.79 13.26 2.13
CA VAL A 19 -2.56 14.67 1.76
C VAL A 19 -1.69 14.85 0.52
N ASP A 20 -1.10 13.77 0.00
CA ASP A 20 -0.22 13.83 -1.18
C ASP A 20 -0.88 13.20 -2.42
N SER A 21 -1.53 14.04 -3.21
CA SER A 21 -2.23 13.60 -4.42
C SER A 21 -1.28 12.96 -5.45
N TYR A 22 -0.03 13.40 -5.56
CA TYR A 22 0.92 12.80 -6.50
C TYR A 22 1.25 11.36 -6.09
N ARG A 23 1.62 11.15 -4.82
CA ARG A 23 1.89 9.80 -4.29
C ARG A 23 0.65 8.91 -4.39
N GLN A 24 -0.55 9.44 -4.18
CA GLN A 24 -1.78 8.66 -4.36
C GLN A 24 -1.95 8.15 -5.80
N HIS A 25 -1.76 9.01 -6.80
CA HIS A 25 -1.89 8.60 -8.20
C HIS A 25 -0.86 7.55 -8.58
N MET A 26 0.41 7.79 -8.22
CA MET A 26 1.50 6.84 -8.43
C MET A 26 1.20 5.49 -7.77
N MET A 27 0.77 5.50 -6.51
CA MET A 27 0.51 4.29 -5.74
C MET A 27 -0.66 3.49 -6.30
N ARG A 28 -1.74 4.16 -6.73
CA ARG A 28 -2.87 3.49 -7.42
C ARG A 28 -2.42 2.78 -8.69
N ALA A 29 -1.58 3.44 -9.51
CA ALA A 29 -1.08 2.84 -10.76
C ALA A 29 -0.21 1.61 -10.49
N LEU A 30 0.71 1.70 -9.52
CA LEU A 30 1.59 0.59 -9.16
C LEU A 30 0.83 -0.60 -8.56
N ILE A 31 -0.10 -0.34 -7.63
CA ILE A 31 -0.92 -1.40 -7.03
C ILE A 31 -1.76 -2.11 -8.10
N GLU A 32 -2.35 -1.35 -9.03
CA GLU A 32 -3.13 -1.95 -10.11
C GLU A 32 -2.27 -2.84 -11.01
N TYR A 33 -1.06 -2.38 -11.35
CA TYR A 33 -0.10 -3.19 -12.10
C TYR A 33 0.24 -4.51 -11.39
N TRP A 34 0.62 -4.46 -10.10
CA TRP A 34 0.98 -5.66 -9.35
C TRP A 34 -0.17 -6.65 -9.17
N LYS A 35 -1.39 -6.14 -8.99
CA LYS A 35 -2.59 -6.99 -8.97
C LYS A 35 -2.80 -7.75 -10.27
N GLN A 36 -2.59 -7.11 -11.42
CA GLN A 36 -2.72 -7.78 -12.72
C GLN A 36 -1.68 -8.89 -12.90
N GLN A 37 -0.54 -8.79 -12.21
CA GLN A 37 0.49 -9.81 -12.17
C GLN A 37 0.29 -10.85 -11.05
N ASN A 38 -0.83 -10.81 -10.32
CA ASN A 38 -1.09 -11.65 -9.14
C ASN A 38 -0.03 -11.54 -8.03
N VAL A 39 0.65 -10.39 -7.94
CA VAL A 39 1.63 -10.12 -6.89
C VAL A 39 0.93 -9.67 -5.62
N HIS A 40 1.30 -10.26 -4.49
CA HIS A 40 0.77 -9.86 -3.19
C HIS A 40 1.40 -8.56 -2.71
N ILE A 41 0.60 -7.64 -2.15
CA ILE A 41 1.10 -6.33 -1.74
C ILE A 41 0.94 -6.17 -0.23
N ILE A 42 2.03 -5.76 0.42
CA ILE A 42 2.11 -5.54 1.86
C ILE A 42 2.45 -4.08 2.11
N ALA A 43 1.53 -3.33 2.73
CA ALA A 43 1.82 -1.98 3.21
C ALA A 43 2.33 -2.03 4.66
N GLU A 44 3.45 -1.36 4.94
CA GLU A 44 4.07 -1.31 6.26
C GLU A 44 3.95 0.06 6.90
N GLY A 45 3.87 0.10 8.24
CA GLY A 45 3.90 1.35 8.98
C GLY A 45 2.65 2.22 8.82
N ILE A 46 1.48 1.59 8.66
CA ILE A 46 0.19 2.30 8.76
C ILE A 46 -0.03 2.68 10.22
N GLU A 47 -0.16 3.97 10.49
CA GLU A 47 -0.32 4.54 11.83
C GLU A 47 -1.64 5.27 12.02
N THR A 48 -2.35 5.59 10.93
CA THR A 48 -3.64 6.30 10.99
C THR A 48 -4.77 5.59 10.24
N GLU A 49 -6.01 5.87 10.64
CA GLU A 49 -7.23 5.40 9.94
C GLU A 49 -7.33 5.93 8.50
N SER A 50 -6.78 7.11 8.23
CA SER A 50 -6.76 7.70 6.89
C SER A 50 -5.83 6.92 5.94
N GLU A 51 -4.62 6.60 6.40
CA GLU A 51 -3.67 5.76 5.67
C GLU A 51 -4.25 4.36 5.43
N TRP A 52 -4.83 3.76 6.48
CA TRP A 52 -5.54 2.49 6.38
C TRP A 52 -6.66 2.53 5.34
N SER A 53 -7.48 3.59 5.37
CA SER A 53 -8.61 3.76 4.44
C SER A 53 -8.15 3.83 2.99
N PHE A 54 -7.03 4.51 2.72
CA PHE A 54 -6.45 4.58 1.38
C PHE A 54 -6.08 3.19 0.85
N PHE A 55 -5.31 2.40 1.61
CA PHE A 55 -4.86 1.08 1.14
C PHE A 55 -5.94 -0.01 1.22
N LYS A 56 -6.93 0.12 2.11
CA LYS A 56 -8.12 -0.75 2.17
C LYS A 56 -9.00 -0.60 0.93
N TYR A 57 -9.25 0.65 0.50
CA TYR A 57 -10.03 0.91 -0.71
C TYR A 57 -9.41 0.24 -1.95
N ILE A 58 -8.08 0.16 -1.98
CA ILE A 58 -7.33 -0.43 -3.08
C ILE A 58 -7.17 -1.96 -2.89
N ARG A 59 -7.92 -2.63 -2.00
CA ARG A 59 -7.90 -4.10 -1.80
C ARG A 59 -6.50 -4.70 -1.60
N CYS A 60 -5.64 -4.04 -0.84
CA CYS A 60 -4.34 -4.60 -0.44
C CYS A 60 -4.56 -5.81 0.50
N SER A 61 -3.84 -6.91 0.28
CA SER A 61 -4.13 -8.20 0.93
C SER A 61 -3.51 -8.36 2.32
N LEU A 62 -2.49 -7.56 2.66
CA LEU A 62 -1.84 -7.64 3.97
C LEU A 62 -1.39 -6.26 4.44
N PHE A 63 -1.60 -5.99 5.73
CA PHE A 63 -1.26 -4.74 6.37
C PHE A 63 -0.45 -5.07 7.62
N SER A 64 0.79 -4.59 7.71
CA SER A 64 1.58 -4.77 8.93
C SER A 64 1.09 -3.79 9.98
N ARG A 65 0.44 -4.34 11.02
CA ARG A 65 -0.39 -3.67 12.02
C ARG A 65 0.43 -3.50 13.31
N ILE A 66 1.05 -2.34 13.50
CA ILE A 66 1.42 -1.87 14.84
C ILE A 66 0.65 -0.56 15.04
N LEU A 67 -0.27 -0.56 16.02
CA LEU A 67 -1.16 0.54 16.48
C LEU A 67 -2.63 0.47 16.03
N PHE A 68 -3.36 -0.51 16.57
CA PHE A 68 -4.66 -0.25 17.18
C PHE A 68 -4.69 -1.07 18.47
N SER A 69 -4.25 -0.44 19.57
CA SER A 69 -4.40 -0.89 20.96
C SER A 69 -5.52 -0.10 21.60
#